data_AF-A0A7W0XGM8-F1
#
_entry.id   AF-A0A7W0XGM8-F1
#
_cell.length_a   1.000
_cell.length_b   1.000
_cell.length_c   1.000
_cell.angle_alpha   90.00
_cell.angle_beta   90.00
_cell.angle_gamma   90.00
#
_symmetry.space_group_name_H-M   'P 1'
#
loop_
_entity.id
_entity.type
_entity.pdbx_description
1 polymer ?
#
loop_
_entity_poly.entity_id
_entity_poly.type
_entity_poly.pdbx_seq_one_letter_code
_entity_poly.pdbx_strand_id
1 'polypeptide(L)'
;MVEQYFNRKNGENLVLNKTSTQSGQTFWYEVWPHVLFYALVDRYPNTGKMETIMKTTADRWYDACYHMGGKNGSANFDHTAFDFNTMQAVDNGKWKEPDAAAGIGWLEYMAWVKWRSPKYLQAADWSMQFLHNRKANPHYEILMPYGAYLAARINGELGRKYDVHKLLTWCFEESKARPGWGTIAENWGGYDCHGLVGSITDGGGYAFAMNTFATAGALVPLVRYDDRYSRAIGRWMLNAANSARLFYRDAHSDDHQSSGFWKNDPGVIAYEGLRKEWKGKSPYATGDPIRLGWGPTDLALYGASYVGFFGGIVKHTNVEMILQLDCLATDFFHDRAYPTYLYYNPYDVTKEVRIDVGPEVRDLFDAASDGFLKKNVKGVSSFPLAPDTAAVIVVAPTGGTIIHKANKRLIKGVVVDYVNSSSLRKVVSQSVNVRGCV
;
A
#
# COMPACT_ATOMS: atom_id res chain seq x y z
N MET A 1 -1.95 -17.29 18.05
CA MET A 1 -1.96 -15.92 18.64
C MET A 1 -2.91 -15.00 17.86
N VAL A 2 -2.71 -14.78 16.57
CA VAL A 2 -3.55 -13.86 15.76
C VAL A 2 -5.02 -14.28 15.65
N GLU A 3 -5.33 -15.57 15.72
CA GLU A 3 -6.72 -16.07 15.75
C GLU A 3 -7.54 -15.56 16.95
N GLN A 4 -6.90 -15.08 18.02
CA GLN A 4 -7.61 -14.52 19.18
C GLN A 4 -8.35 -13.22 18.85
N TYR A 5 -7.97 -12.53 17.77
CA TYR A 5 -8.64 -11.33 17.28
C TYR A 5 -9.89 -11.65 16.45
N PHE A 6 -10.16 -12.93 16.15
CA PHE A 6 -11.43 -13.38 15.60
C PHE A 6 -12.52 -13.36 16.69
N ASN A 7 -13.28 -12.27 16.72
CA ASN A 7 -14.36 -12.02 17.66
C ASN A 7 -15.58 -12.84 17.26
N ARG A 8 -15.66 -14.06 17.79
CA ARG A 8 -16.82 -14.96 17.66
C ARG A 8 -17.81 -14.86 18.83
N LYS A 9 -17.34 -14.40 20.00
CA LYS A 9 -18.16 -14.33 21.23
C LYS A 9 -19.25 -13.26 21.14
N ASN A 10 -19.03 -12.23 20.35
CA ASN A 10 -20.00 -11.15 20.10
C ASN A 10 -21.01 -11.52 18.99
N GLY A 11 -20.88 -12.69 18.35
CA GLY A 11 -21.74 -13.13 17.24
C GLY A 11 -21.38 -12.56 15.86
N GLU A 12 -20.47 -11.60 15.77
CA GLU A 12 -20.17 -10.89 14.52
C GLU A 12 -19.28 -11.69 13.58
N ASN A 13 -18.41 -12.53 14.14
CA ASN A 13 -17.44 -13.36 13.42
C ASN A 13 -16.50 -12.53 12.54
N LEU A 14 -15.89 -11.50 13.14
CA LEU A 14 -14.96 -10.58 12.50
C LEU A 14 -13.58 -10.59 13.15
N VAL A 15 -12.54 -10.24 12.38
CA VAL A 15 -11.22 -9.91 12.94
C VAL A 15 -11.19 -8.43 13.29
N LEU A 16 -11.08 -8.08 14.57
CA LEU A 16 -11.15 -6.69 15.05
C LEU A 16 -9.88 -6.30 15.80
N ASN A 17 -9.68 -5.00 16.07
CA ASN A 17 -8.47 -4.48 16.74
C ASN A 17 -8.22 -5.02 18.16
N LYS A 18 -9.24 -5.59 18.81
CA LYS A 18 -9.16 -6.14 20.16
C LYS A 18 -9.80 -7.53 20.19
N THR A 19 -9.40 -8.35 21.15
CA THR A 19 -9.90 -9.72 21.34
C THR A 19 -11.32 -9.79 21.92
N SER A 20 -11.90 -8.63 22.29
CA SER A 20 -13.26 -8.50 22.80
C SER A 20 -13.80 -7.09 22.50
N THR A 21 -14.29 -6.87 21.29
CA THR A 21 -14.93 -5.62 20.86
C THR A 21 -16.09 -5.90 19.90
N GLN A 22 -16.87 -4.87 19.57
CA GLN A 22 -17.95 -4.92 18.56
C GLN A 22 -17.60 -3.98 17.41
N SER A 23 -18.18 -4.26 16.23
CA SER A 23 -18.15 -3.41 15.04
C SER A 23 -19.22 -2.30 15.11
N GLY A 24 -19.36 -1.51 14.05
CA GLY A 24 -20.35 -0.43 13.95
C GLY A 24 -19.88 0.91 14.51
N GLN A 25 -18.57 1.10 14.71
CA GLN A 25 -17.98 2.35 15.21
C GLN A 25 -17.22 3.10 14.12
N THR A 26 -16.40 2.39 13.33
CA THR A 26 -15.58 3.00 12.28
C THR A 26 -15.03 1.92 11.35
N PHE A 27 -15.28 2.08 10.05
CA PHE A 27 -14.79 1.16 9.02
C PHE A 27 -13.27 1.01 9.06
N TRP A 28 -12.52 2.08 9.26
CA TRP A 28 -11.06 2.09 9.29
C TRP A 28 -10.54 1.03 10.28
N TYR A 29 -10.98 1.12 11.53
CA TYR A 29 -10.56 0.19 12.58
C TYR A 29 -11.16 -1.20 12.46
N GLU A 30 -12.23 -1.38 11.68
CA GLU A 30 -12.90 -2.67 11.50
C GLU A 30 -12.39 -3.41 10.26
N VAL A 31 -11.98 -2.71 9.20
CA VAL A 31 -11.52 -3.29 7.93
C VAL A 31 -10.01 -3.53 7.96
N TRP A 32 -9.23 -2.62 8.54
CA TRP A 32 -7.77 -2.75 8.55
C TRP A 32 -7.23 -4.04 9.18
N PRO A 33 -7.75 -4.51 10.33
CA PRO A 33 -7.30 -5.78 10.91
C PRO A 33 -7.50 -6.96 9.97
N HIS A 34 -8.56 -6.93 9.15
CA HIS A 34 -8.80 -7.96 8.13
C HIS A 34 -7.76 -7.90 7.02
N VAL A 35 -7.37 -6.70 6.55
CA VAL A 35 -6.33 -6.57 5.51
C VAL A 35 -5.02 -7.20 5.97
N LEU A 36 -4.61 -6.93 7.21
CA LEU A 36 -3.43 -7.54 7.82
C LEU A 36 -3.58 -9.04 8.03
N PHE A 37 -4.76 -9.48 8.49
CA PHE A 37 -5.03 -10.89 8.69
C PHE A 37 -4.98 -11.67 7.37
N TYR A 38 -5.46 -11.10 6.27
CA TYR A 38 -5.44 -11.71 4.95
C TYR A 38 -3.99 -11.78 4.43
N ALA A 39 -3.18 -10.75 4.64
CA ALA A 39 -1.75 -10.79 4.37
C ALA A 39 -1.04 -11.92 5.14
N LEU A 40 -1.42 -12.17 6.39
CA LEU A 40 -0.89 -13.30 7.16
C LEU A 40 -1.34 -14.66 6.63
N VAL A 41 -2.58 -14.78 6.15
CA VAL A 41 -3.09 -16.02 5.52
C VAL A 41 -2.29 -16.36 4.26
N ASP A 42 -1.94 -15.35 3.45
CA ASP A 42 -1.10 -15.53 2.27
C ASP A 42 0.33 -15.97 2.63
N ARG A 43 0.94 -15.31 3.63
CA ARG A 43 2.34 -15.56 4.02
C ARG A 43 2.53 -16.84 4.82
N TYR A 44 1.52 -17.27 5.56
CA TYR A 44 1.56 -18.44 6.42
C TYR A 44 0.39 -19.38 6.10
N PRO A 45 0.34 -19.94 4.87
CA PRO A 45 -0.74 -20.84 4.46
C PRO A 45 -0.77 -22.10 5.34
N ASN A 46 -1.93 -22.73 5.47
CA ASN A 46 -2.14 -23.92 6.31
C ASN A 46 -1.82 -23.74 7.81
N THR A 47 -1.73 -22.51 8.31
CA THR A 47 -1.49 -22.25 9.74
C THR A 47 -2.81 -22.13 10.50
N GLY A 48 -3.06 -23.10 11.39
CA GLY A 48 -4.22 -23.10 12.29
C GLY A 48 -5.55 -23.03 11.53
N LYS A 49 -6.44 -22.15 11.99
CA LYS A 49 -7.78 -21.89 11.43
C LYS A 49 -7.84 -20.63 10.59
N MET A 50 -6.71 -20.02 10.24
CA MET A 50 -6.71 -18.71 9.60
C MET A 50 -7.43 -18.70 8.26
N GLU A 51 -7.32 -19.76 7.46
CA GLU A 51 -8.07 -19.85 6.19
C GLU A 51 -9.58 -19.94 6.41
N THR A 52 -10.02 -20.69 7.43
CA THR A 52 -11.44 -20.76 7.80
C THR A 52 -11.94 -19.40 8.30
N ILE A 53 -11.15 -18.71 9.12
CA ILE A 53 -11.49 -17.36 9.61
C ILE A 53 -11.57 -16.37 8.44
N MET A 54 -10.61 -16.39 7.52
CA MET A 54 -10.63 -15.57 6.31
C MET A 54 -11.89 -15.83 5.50
N LYS A 55 -12.24 -17.10 5.27
CA LYS A 55 -13.46 -17.47 4.55
C LYS A 55 -14.72 -16.93 5.22
N THR A 56 -14.85 -17.12 6.53
CA THR A 56 -15.98 -16.62 7.31
C THR A 56 -16.09 -15.10 7.25
N THR A 57 -14.97 -14.39 7.41
CA THR A 57 -14.97 -12.92 7.37
C THR A 57 -15.26 -12.37 5.97
N ALA A 58 -14.81 -13.04 4.91
CA ALA A 58 -15.20 -12.70 3.54
C ALA A 58 -16.71 -12.89 3.33
N ASP A 59 -17.31 -13.93 3.91
CA ASP A 59 -18.77 -14.08 3.87
C ASP A 59 -19.50 -12.94 4.59
N ARG A 60 -18.97 -12.48 5.74
CA ARG A 60 -19.54 -11.34 6.47
C ARG A 60 -19.40 -10.03 5.70
N TRP A 61 -18.24 -9.73 5.13
CA TRP A 61 -18.03 -8.51 4.34
C TRP A 61 -18.82 -8.51 3.03
N TYR A 62 -19.02 -9.67 2.40
CA TYR A 62 -19.99 -9.84 1.33
C TYR A 62 -21.40 -9.46 1.76
N ASP A 63 -21.88 -9.97 2.92
CA ASP A 63 -23.21 -9.63 3.43
C ASP A 63 -23.32 -8.13 3.69
N ALA A 64 -22.29 -7.50 4.25
CA ALA A 64 -22.25 -6.06 4.44
C ALA A 64 -22.40 -5.30 3.11
N CYS A 65 -21.63 -5.66 2.07
CA CYS A 65 -21.75 -5.07 0.74
C CYS A 65 -23.17 -5.25 0.17
N TYR A 66 -23.74 -6.45 0.31
CA TYR A 66 -25.08 -6.78 -0.16
C TYR A 66 -26.14 -5.88 0.50
N HIS A 67 -26.09 -5.73 1.82
CA HIS A 67 -27.02 -4.93 2.62
C HIS A 67 -26.83 -3.42 2.42
N MET A 68 -25.61 -2.96 2.16
CA MET A 68 -25.30 -1.57 1.79
C MET A 68 -25.73 -1.19 0.37
N GLY A 69 -26.50 -2.03 -0.34
CA GLY A 69 -27.05 -1.72 -1.64
C GLY A 69 -26.39 -2.44 -2.81
N GLY A 70 -25.40 -3.30 -2.57
CA GLY A 70 -24.78 -4.14 -3.60
C GLY A 70 -25.80 -4.95 -4.41
N LYS A 71 -26.88 -5.43 -3.76
CA LYS A 71 -28.02 -6.09 -4.42
C LYS A 71 -28.70 -5.26 -5.52
N ASN A 72 -28.50 -3.95 -5.54
CA ASN A 72 -29.02 -2.99 -6.52
C ASN A 72 -27.95 -2.52 -7.53
N GLY A 73 -26.78 -3.16 -7.57
CA GLY A 73 -25.72 -2.92 -8.56
C GLY A 73 -24.47 -2.22 -8.04
N SER A 74 -24.52 -1.53 -6.89
CA SER A 74 -23.34 -0.95 -6.23
C SER A 74 -23.61 -0.75 -4.75
N ALA A 75 -22.66 -1.14 -3.90
CA ALA A 75 -22.74 -0.91 -2.46
C ALA A 75 -22.41 0.56 -2.14
N ASN A 76 -23.19 1.17 -1.26
CA ASN A 76 -22.99 2.54 -0.80
C ASN A 76 -22.15 2.54 0.48
N PHE A 77 -20.93 3.08 0.41
CA PHE A 77 -20.02 3.19 1.55
C PHE A 77 -20.01 4.60 2.18
N ASP A 78 -20.94 5.50 1.82
CA ASP A 78 -21.07 6.82 2.45
C ASP A 78 -21.69 6.73 3.86
N HIS A 79 -21.02 6.01 4.74
CA HIS A 79 -21.39 5.77 6.14
C HIS A 79 -20.14 5.80 7.02
N THR A 80 -20.31 5.85 8.35
CA THR A 80 -19.20 5.76 9.30
C THR A 80 -18.72 4.31 9.46
N ALA A 81 -19.66 3.35 9.52
CA ALA A 81 -19.38 1.94 9.79
C ALA A 81 -20.54 1.04 9.31
N PHE A 82 -20.46 -0.25 9.63
CA PHE A 82 -21.54 -1.22 9.44
C PHE A 82 -21.75 -2.04 10.71
N ASP A 83 -22.99 -2.12 11.18
CA ASP A 83 -23.38 -2.95 12.32
C ASP A 83 -23.79 -4.34 11.85
N PHE A 84 -22.99 -5.32 12.25
CA PHE A 84 -23.14 -6.71 11.85
C PHE A 84 -24.21 -7.49 12.64
N ASN A 85 -24.74 -6.92 13.73
CA ASN A 85 -25.84 -7.50 14.48
C ASN A 85 -27.19 -7.08 13.90
N THR A 86 -27.32 -5.80 13.53
CA THR A 86 -28.54 -5.27 12.89
C THR A 86 -28.53 -5.40 11.36
N MET A 87 -27.36 -5.67 10.77
CA MET A 87 -27.13 -5.72 9.32
C MET A 87 -27.46 -4.38 8.64
N GLN A 88 -27.09 -3.28 9.27
CA GLN A 88 -27.36 -1.92 8.82
C GLN A 88 -26.09 -1.06 8.80
N ALA A 89 -26.03 -0.12 7.88
CA ALA A 89 -24.99 0.89 7.89
C ALA A 89 -25.19 1.87 9.06
N VAL A 90 -24.09 2.37 9.61
CA VAL A 90 -24.09 3.26 10.78
C VAL A 90 -23.55 4.63 10.37
N ASP A 91 -24.29 5.67 10.73
CA ASP A 91 -23.87 7.07 10.63
C ASP A 91 -23.81 7.66 12.04
N ASN A 92 -22.61 8.10 12.46
CA ASN A 92 -22.42 8.70 13.78
C ASN A 92 -22.74 10.21 13.84
N GLY A 93 -23.19 10.79 12.71
CA GLY A 93 -23.53 12.21 12.57
C GLY A 93 -22.33 13.16 12.52
N LYS A 94 -21.08 12.67 12.53
CA LYS A 94 -19.86 13.48 12.58
C LYS A 94 -18.98 13.34 11.34
N TRP A 95 -18.75 12.12 10.87
CA TRP A 95 -17.94 11.86 9.67
C TRP A 95 -18.36 10.57 8.99
N LYS A 96 -17.81 10.34 7.79
CA LYS A 96 -18.01 9.14 6.97
C LYS A 96 -16.66 8.60 6.53
N GLU A 97 -16.60 7.29 6.26
CA GLU A 97 -15.37 6.59 5.87
C GLU A 97 -15.56 5.83 4.54
N PRO A 98 -15.82 6.56 3.43
CA PRO A 98 -16.13 5.95 2.14
C PRO A 98 -14.96 5.20 1.49
N ASP A 99 -13.72 5.34 1.98
CA ASP A 99 -12.60 4.51 1.54
C ASP A 99 -12.67 3.08 2.11
N ALA A 100 -13.66 2.76 2.96
CA ALA A 100 -14.04 1.39 3.29
C ALA A 100 -14.24 0.51 2.04
N ALA A 101 -14.76 1.11 0.96
CA ALA A 101 -14.89 0.44 -0.34
C ALA A 101 -13.56 -0.09 -0.88
N ALA A 102 -12.45 0.63 -0.64
CA ALA A 102 -11.12 0.23 -1.10
C ALA A 102 -10.62 -1.00 -0.33
N GLY A 103 -10.74 -0.98 1.00
CA GLY A 103 -10.34 -2.10 1.85
C GLY A 103 -11.21 -3.33 1.64
N ILE A 104 -12.53 -3.17 1.70
CA ILE A 104 -13.49 -4.28 1.54
C ILE A 104 -13.41 -4.86 0.12
N GLY A 105 -13.33 -4.01 -0.91
CA GLY A 105 -13.11 -4.49 -2.27
C GLY A 105 -11.86 -5.36 -2.41
N TRP A 106 -10.78 -5.01 -1.71
CA TRP A 106 -9.55 -5.79 -1.70
C TRP A 106 -9.73 -7.13 -0.97
N LEU A 107 -10.39 -7.15 0.20
CA LEU A 107 -10.70 -8.38 0.93
C LEU A 107 -11.49 -9.37 0.05
N GLU A 108 -12.57 -8.87 -0.56
CA GLU A 108 -13.43 -9.66 -1.43
C GLU A 108 -12.67 -10.17 -2.67
N TYR A 109 -11.81 -9.36 -3.26
CA TYR A 109 -10.99 -9.83 -4.38
C TYR A 109 -9.98 -10.91 -3.97
N MET A 110 -9.32 -10.77 -2.82
CA MET A 110 -8.41 -11.81 -2.31
C MET A 110 -9.16 -13.12 -2.02
N ALA A 111 -10.37 -13.03 -1.46
CA ALA A 111 -11.24 -14.17 -1.26
C ALA A 111 -11.65 -14.83 -2.59
N TRP A 112 -11.93 -14.03 -3.62
CA TRP A 112 -12.16 -14.56 -4.97
C TRP A 112 -10.92 -15.23 -5.55
N VAL A 113 -9.72 -14.65 -5.41
CA VAL A 113 -8.47 -15.26 -5.88
C VAL A 113 -8.28 -16.65 -5.24
N LYS A 114 -8.54 -16.78 -3.94
CA LYS A 114 -8.35 -18.03 -3.20
C LYS A 114 -9.42 -19.09 -3.48
N TRP A 115 -10.70 -18.72 -3.52
CA TRP A 115 -11.81 -19.70 -3.60
C TRP A 115 -12.60 -19.68 -4.90
N ARG A 116 -12.37 -18.71 -5.78
CA ARG A 116 -13.06 -18.54 -7.07
C ARG A 116 -14.58 -18.48 -6.98
N SER A 117 -15.13 -18.13 -5.81
CA SER A 117 -16.57 -17.97 -5.63
C SER A 117 -17.05 -16.67 -6.30
N PRO A 118 -18.01 -16.72 -7.24
CA PRO A 118 -18.45 -15.54 -7.99
C PRO A 118 -18.95 -14.39 -7.11
N LYS A 119 -19.54 -14.70 -5.95
CA LYS A 119 -20.08 -13.69 -5.02
C LYS A 119 -19.02 -12.72 -4.51
N TYR A 120 -17.80 -13.20 -4.28
CA TYR A 120 -16.70 -12.37 -3.82
C TYR A 120 -16.20 -11.43 -4.91
N LEU A 121 -16.06 -11.91 -6.16
CA LEU A 121 -15.75 -11.03 -7.28
C LEU A 121 -16.83 -9.97 -7.47
N GLN A 122 -18.10 -10.35 -7.30
CA GLN A 122 -19.21 -9.43 -7.40
C GLN A 122 -19.16 -8.33 -6.31
N ALA A 123 -18.84 -8.67 -5.06
CA ALA A 123 -18.69 -7.68 -3.99
C ALA A 123 -17.47 -6.77 -4.17
N ALA A 124 -16.36 -7.31 -4.72
CA ALA A 124 -15.23 -6.50 -5.15
C ALA A 124 -15.64 -5.51 -6.25
N ASP A 125 -16.35 -5.97 -7.28
CA ASP A 125 -16.85 -5.13 -8.37
C ASP A 125 -17.85 -4.06 -7.84
N TRP A 126 -18.73 -4.37 -6.90
CA TRP A 126 -19.63 -3.38 -6.25
C TRP A 126 -18.87 -2.27 -5.54
N SER A 127 -17.80 -2.64 -4.82
CA SER A 127 -16.96 -1.72 -4.07
C SER A 127 -16.15 -0.82 -5.00
N MET A 128 -15.56 -1.40 -6.05
CA MET A 128 -14.82 -0.63 -7.05
C MET A 128 -15.73 0.24 -7.91
N GLN A 129 -16.98 -0.18 -8.17
CA GLN A 129 -17.96 0.66 -8.87
C GLN A 129 -18.35 1.90 -8.05
N PHE A 130 -18.47 1.78 -6.72
CA PHE A 130 -18.70 2.92 -5.84
C PHE A 130 -17.56 3.93 -5.95
N LEU A 131 -16.31 3.48 -5.82
CA LEU A 131 -15.12 4.34 -5.97
C LEU A 131 -15.01 4.93 -7.38
N HIS A 132 -15.35 4.16 -8.41
CA HIS A 132 -15.32 4.61 -9.81
C HIS A 132 -16.32 5.74 -10.06
N ASN A 133 -17.54 5.64 -9.52
CA ASN A 133 -18.59 6.65 -9.68
C ASN A 133 -18.38 7.89 -8.79
N ARG A 134 -17.61 7.75 -7.71
CA ARG A 134 -17.36 8.84 -6.77
C ARG A 134 -16.54 9.97 -7.41
N LYS A 135 -16.92 11.21 -7.09
CA LYS A 135 -16.25 12.44 -7.55
C LYS A 135 -15.29 13.04 -6.51
N ALA A 136 -15.61 12.94 -5.23
CA ALA A 136 -14.81 13.51 -4.14
C ALA A 136 -13.87 12.47 -3.52
N ASN A 137 -12.65 12.87 -3.19
CA ASN A 137 -11.63 12.01 -2.58
C ASN A 137 -12.16 11.36 -1.28
N PRO A 138 -12.36 10.02 -1.25
CA PRO A 138 -12.90 9.31 -0.09
C PRO A 138 -11.83 8.97 0.96
N HIS A 139 -10.55 9.21 0.70
CA HIS A 139 -9.45 8.70 1.51
C HIS A 139 -9.55 9.13 2.97
N TYR A 140 -9.77 8.22 3.90
CA TYR A 140 -9.91 8.56 5.31
C TYR A 140 -8.57 8.43 6.05
N GLU A 141 -7.85 7.31 5.89
CA GLU A 141 -6.59 7.11 6.62
C GLU A 141 -5.58 6.17 5.94
N ILE A 142 -5.97 4.93 5.62
CA ILE A 142 -5.03 3.93 5.05
C ILE A 142 -5.61 3.12 3.89
N LEU A 143 -6.95 3.01 3.77
CA LEU A 143 -7.54 1.98 2.91
C LEU A 143 -7.45 2.34 1.43
N MET A 144 -7.46 3.63 1.09
CA MET A 144 -7.45 4.10 -0.30
C MET A 144 -6.29 3.55 -1.15
N PRO A 145 -5.02 3.50 -0.68
CA PRO A 145 -3.93 2.82 -1.38
C PRO A 145 -4.26 1.39 -1.88
N TYR A 146 -4.99 0.60 -1.09
CA TYR A 146 -5.40 -0.74 -1.48
C TYR A 146 -6.44 -0.75 -2.60
N GLY A 147 -7.25 0.30 -2.71
CA GLY A 147 -8.19 0.49 -3.82
C GLY A 147 -7.51 0.87 -5.13
N ALA A 148 -6.45 1.70 -5.06
CA ALA A 148 -5.63 2.01 -6.23
C ALA A 148 -4.88 0.76 -6.73
N TYR A 149 -4.27 0.01 -5.80
CA TYR A 149 -3.65 -1.27 -6.08
C TYR A 149 -4.65 -2.26 -6.70
N LEU A 150 -5.82 -2.41 -6.09
CA LEU A 150 -6.85 -3.31 -6.58
C LEU A 150 -7.35 -2.92 -7.98
N ALA A 151 -7.55 -1.64 -8.25
CA ALA A 151 -7.95 -1.18 -9.57
C ALA A 151 -6.96 -1.59 -10.66
N ALA A 152 -5.66 -1.35 -10.42
CA ALA A 152 -4.61 -1.79 -11.34
C ALA A 152 -4.65 -3.31 -11.53
N ARG A 153 -4.72 -4.05 -10.42
CA ARG A 153 -4.73 -5.51 -10.42
C ARG A 153 -5.91 -6.12 -11.15
N ILE A 154 -7.14 -5.70 -10.84
CA ILE A 154 -8.35 -6.22 -11.49
C ILE A 154 -8.38 -5.82 -12.98
N ASN A 155 -7.93 -4.61 -13.33
CA ASN A 155 -7.80 -4.20 -14.73
C ASN A 155 -6.82 -5.11 -15.47
N GLY A 156 -5.63 -5.36 -14.91
CA GLY A 156 -4.63 -6.25 -15.48
C GLY A 156 -5.10 -7.71 -15.55
N GLU A 157 -5.66 -8.24 -14.47
CA GLU A 157 -5.99 -9.66 -14.39
C GLU A 157 -7.26 -10.02 -15.17
N LEU A 158 -8.29 -9.16 -15.14
CA LEU A 158 -9.64 -9.44 -15.67
C LEU A 158 -10.11 -8.50 -16.77
N GLY A 159 -9.31 -7.52 -17.17
CA GLY A 159 -9.68 -6.57 -18.22
C GLY A 159 -10.77 -5.58 -17.81
N ARG A 160 -10.95 -5.34 -16.49
CA ARG A 160 -11.78 -4.22 -16.01
C ARG A 160 -11.13 -2.88 -16.41
N LYS A 161 -11.88 -1.79 -16.20
CA LYS A 161 -11.49 -0.44 -16.62
C LYS A 161 -11.70 0.60 -15.53
N TYR A 162 -11.36 0.24 -14.29
CA TYR A 162 -11.36 1.19 -13.19
C TYR A 162 -10.29 2.25 -13.40
N ASP A 163 -10.56 3.48 -12.97
CA ASP A 163 -9.66 4.62 -13.19
C ASP A 163 -8.54 4.59 -12.16
N VAL A 164 -7.45 3.89 -12.50
CA VAL A 164 -6.26 3.77 -11.64
C VAL A 164 -5.66 5.15 -11.34
N HIS A 165 -5.67 6.06 -12.32
CA HIS A 165 -5.09 7.40 -12.15
C HIS A 165 -5.82 8.18 -11.07
N LYS A 166 -7.15 8.23 -11.15
CA LYS A 166 -7.99 8.91 -10.16
C LYS A 166 -7.77 8.36 -8.75
N LEU A 167 -7.80 7.02 -8.61
CA LEU A 167 -7.68 6.38 -7.31
C LEU A 167 -6.28 6.54 -6.72
N LEU A 168 -5.24 6.50 -7.55
CA LEU A 168 -3.86 6.74 -7.12
C LEU A 168 -3.68 8.21 -6.71
N THR A 169 -4.19 9.15 -7.48
CA THR A 169 -4.13 10.59 -7.15
C THR A 169 -4.79 10.89 -5.80
N TRP A 170 -5.93 10.26 -5.49
CA TRP A 170 -6.58 10.37 -4.17
C TRP A 170 -5.73 9.89 -2.98
N CYS A 171 -4.73 9.05 -3.20
CA CYS A 171 -3.81 8.62 -2.14
C CYS A 171 -2.79 9.72 -1.78
N PHE A 172 -2.49 10.63 -2.71
CA PHE A 172 -1.47 11.67 -2.53
C PHE A 172 -2.06 13.07 -2.31
N GLU A 173 -3.27 13.32 -2.78
CA GLU A 173 -3.96 14.60 -2.61
C GLU A 173 -4.70 14.69 -1.27
N GLU A 174 -5.01 15.93 -0.88
CA GLU A 174 -5.81 16.19 0.31
C GLU A 174 -7.18 15.47 0.22
N SER A 175 -7.51 14.77 1.29
CA SER A 175 -8.80 14.10 1.43
C SER A 175 -9.98 15.06 1.61
N LYS A 176 -11.14 14.67 1.08
CA LYS A 176 -12.43 15.29 1.43
C LYS A 176 -13.17 14.58 2.55
N ALA A 177 -12.95 13.28 2.74
CA ALA A 177 -13.52 12.53 3.85
C ALA A 177 -12.87 12.86 5.20
N ARG A 178 -11.58 13.20 5.18
CA ARG A 178 -10.80 13.66 6.33
C ARG A 178 -9.91 14.84 5.91
N PRO A 179 -10.46 16.07 5.93
CA PRO A 179 -9.71 17.27 5.54
C PRO A 179 -8.34 17.34 6.21
N GLY A 180 -7.33 17.70 5.43
CA GLY A 180 -5.95 17.73 5.88
C GLY A 180 -5.27 16.38 6.06
N TRP A 181 -5.82 15.25 5.60
CA TRP A 181 -5.09 13.98 5.46
C TRP A 181 -4.47 13.85 4.07
N GLY A 182 -3.22 13.36 3.97
CA GLY A 182 -2.51 13.18 2.72
C GLY A 182 -1.02 12.84 2.86
N THR A 183 -0.23 13.16 1.83
CA THR A 183 1.23 12.95 1.82
C THR A 183 1.96 14.27 2.05
N ILE A 184 2.97 14.26 2.92
CA ILE A 184 3.83 15.40 3.21
C ILE A 184 4.68 15.72 1.97
N ALA A 185 4.68 16.98 1.59
CA ALA A 185 5.34 17.52 0.41
C ALA A 185 6.18 18.77 0.75
N GLU A 186 6.76 18.78 1.95
CA GLU A 186 7.48 19.93 2.50
C GLU A 186 8.73 19.50 3.29
N ASN A 187 9.64 20.47 3.47
CA ASN A 187 10.73 20.38 4.43
C ASN A 187 10.28 20.91 5.79
N TRP A 188 10.64 20.22 6.87
CA TRP A 188 10.38 20.66 8.24
C TRP A 188 11.71 20.85 8.95
N GLY A 189 11.99 22.07 9.42
CA GLY A 189 13.17 22.37 10.23
C GLY A 189 14.51 22.06 9.58
N GLY A 190 14.61 22.12 8.25
CA GLY A 190 15.81 21.74 7.48
C GLY A 190 15.83 20.28 7.05
N TYR A 191 14.89 19.44 7.49
CA TYR A 191 14.80 18.03 7.13
C TYR A 191 13.79 17.80 6.02
N ASP A 192 14.24 17.07 5.00
CA ASP A 192 13.37 16.52 3.98
C ASP A 192 12.39 15.51 4.59
N CYS A 193 11.09 15.85 4.53
CA CYS A 193 9.99 15.01 5.02
C CYS A 193 9.07 14.54 3.87
N HIS A 194 9.51 14.69 2.61
CA HIS A 194 8.71 14.33 1.46
C HIS A 194 8.38 12.83 1.46
N GLY A 195 7.16 12.51 1.05
CA GLY A 195 6.67 11.15 0.90
C GLY A 195 6.14 10.50 2.17
N LEU A 196 6.36 11.09 3.36
CA LEU A 196 5.72 10.66 4.59
C LEU A 196 4.20 10.85 4.51
N VAL A 197 3.41 9.98 5.15
CA VAL A 197 1.94 10.02 5.07
C VAL A 197 1.34 10.36 6.43
N GLY A 198 0.36 11.25 6.46
CA GLY A 198 -0.33 11.64 7.69
C GLY A 198 -1.23 12.86 7.51
N SER A 199 -1.36 13.68 8.55
CA SER A 199 -2.04 14.96 8.42
C SER A 199 -1.09 16.04 7.88
N ILE A 200 -1.49 16.75 6.83
CA ILE A 200 -0.78 17.92 6.30
C ILE A 200 -1.15 19.22 7.02
N THR A 201 -2.14 19.21 7.93
CA THR A 201 -2.64 20.42 8.62
C THR A 201 -2.62 20.36 10.15
N ASP A 202 -2.63 19.18 10.78
CA ASP A 202 -2.59 19.05 12.26
C ASP A 202 -1.31 19.67 12.83
N GLY A 203 -1.43 20.79 13.54
CA GLY A 203 -0.29 21.55 14.05
C GLY A 203 0.64 22.05 12.92
N GLY A 204 0.11 22.23 11.72
CA GLY A 204 0.87 22.53 10.50
C GLY A 204 1.47 21.31 9.79
N GLY A 205 1.34 20.11 10.36
CA GLY A 205 1.79 18.84 9.77
C GLY A 205 2.09 17.78 10.83
N TYR A 206 1.60 16.56 10.63
CA TYR A 206 1.85 15.41 11.48
C TYR A 206 1.87 14.11 10.66
N ALA A 207 3.08 13.62 10.35
CA ALA A 207 3.29 12.37 9.64
C ALA A 207 3.23 11.17 10.58
N PHE A 208 2.66 10.06 10.13
CA PHE A 208 2.53 8.82 10.91
C PHE A 208 3.38 7.70 10.31
N ALA A 209 4.08 6.98 11.18
CA ALA A 209 4.94 5.86 10.78
C ALA A 209 4.13 4.74 10.11
N MET A 210 3.03 4.31 10.74
CA MET A 210 2.14 3.27 10.23
C MET A 210 1.66 3.58 8.81
N ASN A 211 1.10 4.76 8.58
CA ASN A 211 0.49 5.13 7.31
C ASN A 211 1.53 5.22 6.20
N THR A 212 2.73 5.70 6.52
CA THR A 212 3.85 5.73 5.57
C THR A 212 4.23 4.32 5.13
N PHE A 213 4.44 3.41 6.09
CA PHE A 213 4.84 2.03 5.80
C PHE A 213 3.73 1.23 5.10
N ALA A 214 2.48 1.34 5.55
CA ALA A 214 1.33 0.65 4.99
C ALA A 214 1.02 1.09 3.56
N THR A 215 1.17 2.38 3.25
CA THR A 215 0.98 2.91 1.90
C THR A 215 1.96 2.27 0.92
N ALA A 216 3.22 2.04 1.33
CA ALA A 216 4.19 1.36 0.45
C ALA A 216 3.82 -0.10 0.21
N GLY A 217 3.32 -0.78 1.24
CA GLY A 217 2.81 -2.14 1.13
C GLY A 217 1.74 -2.31 0.06
N ALA A 218 0.91 -1.28 -0.17
CA ALA A 218 -0.11 -1.30 -1.23
C ALA A 218 0.41 -0.77 -2.58
N LEU A 219 1.17 0.34 -2.60
CA LEU A 219 1.45 1.05 -3.85
C LEU A 219 2.65 0.50 -4.63
N VAL A 220 3.61 -0.16 -3.99
CA VAL A 220 4.74 -0.78 -4.71
C VAL A 220 4.27 -1.93 -5.63
N PRO A 221 3.45 -2.91 -5.18
CA PRO A 221 3.00 -3.98 -6.07
C PRO A 221 2.08 -3.50 -7.21
N LEU A 222 1.46 -2.31 -7.09
CA LEU A 222 0.63 -1.71 -8.14
C LEU A 222 1.33 -1.67 -9.49
N VAL A 223 2.64 -1.37 -9.52
CA VAL A 223 3.39 -1.18 -10.77
C VAL A 223 3.56 -2.47 -11.58
N ARG A 224 3.37 -3.66 -10.97
CA ARG A 224 3.30 -4.91 -11.76
C ARG A 224 2.12 -4.90 -12.70
N TYR A 225 1.00 -4.33 -12.26
CA TYR A 225 -0.26 -4.34 -12.96
C TYR A 225 -0.48 -3.08 -13.79
N ASP A 226 0.19 -1.98 -13.44
CA ASP A 226 0.17 -0.75 -14.21
C ASP A 226 1.54 -0.04 -14.19
N ASP A 227 2.38 -0.44 -15.15
CA ASP A 227 3.75 0.03 -15.36
C ASP A 227 3.87 1.55 -15.59
N ARG A 228 2.78 2.22 -15.99
CA ARG A 228 2.74 3.67 -16.23
C ARG A 228 3.09 4.49 -15.00
N TYR A 229 2.91 3.92 -13.80
CA TYR A 229 3.18 4.59 -12.54
C TYR A 229 4.55 4.29 -11.95
N SER A 230 5.38 3.49 -12.62
CA SER A 230 6.72 3.07 -12.14
C SER A 230 7.60 4.24 -11.72
N ARG A 231 7.64 5.31 -12.52
CA ARG A 231 8.40 6.53 -12.20
C ARG A 231 7.86 7.24 -10.97
N ALA A 232 6.54 7.44 -10.88
CA ALA A 232 5.91 8.16 -9.77
C ALA A 232 6.07 7.39 -8.44
N ILE A 233 5.80 6.08 -8.46
CA ILE A 233 5.95 5.23 -7.27
C ILE A 233 7.42 5.09 -6.87
N GLY A 234 8.33 4.91 -7.83
CA GLY A 234 9.76 4.81 -7.54
C GLY A 234 10.33 6.09 -6.94
N ARG A 235 9.95 7.26 -7.47
CA ARG A 235 10.32 8.57 -6.90
C ARG A 235 9.73 8.77 -5.51
N TRP A 236 8.44 8.50 -5.32
CA TRP A 236 7.80 8.61 -4.01
C TRP A 236 8.47 7.69 -2.98
N MET A 237 8.72 6.43 -3.34
CA MET A 237 9.31 5.45 -2.43
C MET A 237 10.75 5.81 -2.05
N LEU A 238 11.55 6.39 -2.96
CA LEU A 238 12.88 6.92 -2.63
C LEU A 238 12.79 7.99 -1.53
N ASN A 239 11.87 8.96 -1.68
CA ASN A 239 11.66 10.02 -0.70
C ASN A 239 11.13 9.45 0.63
N ALA A 240 10.10 8.59 0.58
CA ALA A 240 9.52 7.99 1.77
C ALA A 240 10.55 7.12 2.53
N ALA A 241 11.38 6.33 1.83
CA ALA A 241 12.45 5.53 2.43
C ALA A 241 13.50 6.40 3.12
N ASN A 242 13.92 7.50 2.48
CA ASN A 242 14.83 8.47 3.09
C ASN A 242 14.20 9.08 4.35
N SER A 243 13.01 9.67 4.21
CA SER A 243 12.32 10.42 5.27
C SER A 243 11.88 9.56 6.44
N ALA A 244 11.60 8.26 6.24
CA ALA A 244 11.14 7.37 7.31
C ALA A 244 12.16 7.20 8.45
N ARG A 245 13.46 7.46 8.21
CA ARG A 245 14.48 7.50 9.27
C ARG A 245 14.14 8.52 10.37
N LEU A 246 13.38 9.57 10.02
CA LEU A 246 12.96 10.62 10.96
C LEU A 246 11.91 10.14 11.95
N PHE A 247 11.36 8.94 11.83
CA PHE A 247 10.54 8.37 12.90
C PHE A 247 11.37 7.76 14.03
N TYR A 248 12.70 7.68 13.90
CA TYR A 248 13.54 7.01 14.88
C TYR A 248 14.30 7.99 15.75
N ARG A 249 14.53 7.59 17.00
CA ARG A 249 15.22 8.39 18.02
C ARG A 249 16.57 8.93 17.55
N ASP A 250 17.36 8.10 16.86
CA ASP A 250 18.73 8.44 16.47
C ASP A 250 18.79 9.50 15.36
N ALA A 251 17.65 9.85 14.76
CA ALA A 251 17.56 10.96 13.81
C ALA A 251 17.41 12.33 14.49
N HIS A 252 17.22 12.38 15.83
CA HIS A 252 16.90 13.60 16.57
C HIS A 252 17.78 13.80 17.80
N SER A 253 18.01 15.05 18.18
CA SER A 253 18.55 15.39 19.50
C SER A 253 17.51 15.12 20.60
N ASP A 254 17.95 15.06 21.86
CA ASP A 254 17.06 14.80 23.00
C ASP A 254 15.94 15.87 23.16
N ASP A 255 16.17 17.11 22.70
CA ASP A 255 15.20 18.22 22.74
C ASP A 255 14.28 18.32 21.50
N HIS A 256 14.47 17.45 20.50
CA HIS A 256 13.63 17.34 19.29
C HIS A 256 12.70 16.10 19.33
N GLN A 257 12.52 15.50 20.51
CA GLN A 257 11.73 14.29 20.65
C GLN A 257 11.07 14.17 22.03
N SER A 258 9.87 13.59 22.10
CA SER A 258 9.10 13.48 23.36
C SER A 258 9.60 12.37 24.30
N SER A 259 10.24 11.34 23.76
CA SER A 259 10.61 10.13 24.50
C SER A 259 12.13 9.92 24.56
N GLY A 260 12.90 11.02 24.47
CA GLY A 260 14.37 10.99 24.56
C GLY A 260 14.90 10.39 25.87
N PHE A 261 14.08 10.37 26.93
CA PHE A 261 14.39 9.71 28.21
C PHE A 261 14.41 8.17 28.11
N TRP A 262 13.79 7.57 27.09
CA TRP A 262 13.74 6.12 26.92
C TRP A 262 15.02 5.60 26.27
N LYS A 263 16.01 5.24 27.10
CA LYS A 263 17.35 4.85 26.64
C LYS A 263 17.53 3.37 26.29
N ASN A 264 16.57 2.50 26.64
CA ASN A 264 16.68 1.04 26.51
C ASN A 264 16.20 0.46 25.16
N ASP A 265 15.89 1.31 24.18
CA ASP A 265 15.59 0.89 22.81
C ASP A 265 16.86 0.92 21.96
N PRO A 266 17.18 -0.12 21.18
CA PRO A 266 18.36 -0.14 20.31
C PRO A 266 18.23 0.71 19.03
N GLY A 267 17.31 1.68 18.99
CA GLY A 267 17.07 2.55 17.84
C GLY A 267 16.20 1.91 16.75
N VAL A 268 15.39 0.90 17.11
CA VAL A 268 14.60 0.10 16.16
C VAL A 268 13.09 0.28 16.32
N ILE A 269 12.64 0.97 17.38
CA ILE A 269 11.24 1.29 17.58
C ILE A 269 11.01 2.73 17.15
N ALA A 270 10.18 2.91 16.13
CA ALA A 270 9.76 4.22 15.66
C ALA A 270 8.84 4.91 16.69
N TYR A 271 8.91 6.23 16.74
CA TYR A 271 7.85 7.07 17.26
C TYR A 271 6.56 6.84 16.47
N GLU A 272 5.40 7.08 17.09
CA GLU A 272 4.11 7.06 16.39
C GLU A 272 4.11 7.97 15.16
N GLY A 273 4.69 9.16 15.30
CA GLY A 273 4.81 10.09 14.21
C GLY A 273 5.83 11.21 14.40
N LEU A 274 5.81 12.12 13.44
CA LEU A 274 6.71 13.27 13.32
C LEU A 274 5.86 14.51 13.08
N ARG A 275 5.92 15.48 13.99
CA ARG A 275 5.23 16.77 13.82
C ARG A 275 6.13 17.77 13.11
N LYS A 276 5.51 18.65 12.33
CA LYS A 276 6.18 19.80 11.71
C LYS A 276 6.77 20.70 12.79
N GLU A 277 5.99 21.05 13.81
CA GLU A 277 6.47 21.85 14.93
C GLU A 277 5.84 21.38 16.24
N TRP A 278 6.65 21.34 17.30
CA TRP A 278 6.16 21.21 18.67
C TRP A 278 7.12 21.91 19.63
N LYS A 279 6.59 22.69 20.58
CA LYS A 279 7.39 23.43 21.58
C LYS A 279 8.54 24.27 20.96
N GLY A 280 8.31 24.86 19.79
CA GLY A 280 9.29 25.69 19.08
C GLY A 280 10.42 24.89 18.41
N LYS A 281 10.24 23.59 18.20
CA LYS A 281 11.22 22.67 17.59
C LYS A 281 10.63 22.03 16.34
N SER A 282 11.45 21.86 15.30
CA SER A 282 11.03 21.35 14.00
C SER A 282 12.16 20.52 13.35
N PRO A 283 11.85 19.34 12.77
CA PRO A 283 10.67 18.54 13.08
C PRO A 283 10.76 18.02 14.53
N TYR A 284 9.68 17.44 15.03
CA TYR A 284 9.63 16.92 16.40
C TYR A 284 9.02 15.50 16.44
N ALA A 285 9.81 14.51 16.86
CA ALA A 285 9.37 13.12 16.96
C ALA A 285 8.52 12.90 18.22
N THR A 286 7.29 12.41 18.05
CA THR A 286 6.29 12.36 19.14
C THR A 286 5.16 11.40 18.81
N GLY A 287 4.17 11.33 19.70
CA GLY A 287 2.95 10.59 19.54
C GLY A 287 1.80 11.20 20.35
N ASP A 288 0.63 10.63 20.16
CA ASP A 288 -0.53 10.86 21.01
C ASP A 288 -0.44 10.26 22.44
N PRO A 289 0.29 9.15 22.73
CA PRO A 289 0.33 8.57 24.07
C PRO A 289 0.72 9.55 25.18
N ILE A 290 1.83 10.27 25.04
CA ILE A 290 2.27 11.27 26.02
C ILE A 290 1.35 12.49 25.97
N ARG A 291 1.03 12.98 24.77
CA ARG A 291 0.25 14.21 24.57
C ARG A 291 -1.16 14.12 25.17
N LEU A 292 -1.81 12.97 25.00
CA LEU A 292 -3.17 12.70 25.48
C LEU A 292 -3.18 12.01 26.84
N GLY A 293 -2.01 11.73 27.43
CA GLY A 293 -1.87 11.24 28.79
C GLY A 293 -2.28 9.78 29.02
N TRP A 294 -2.34 8.95 27.97
CA TRP A 294 -2.74 7.54 28.10
C TRP A 294 -1.56 6.57 28.04
N GLY A 295 -0.36 7.01 27.64
CA GLY A 295 0.82 6.16 27.57
C GLY A 295 2.10 6.83 28.07
N PRO A 296 3.07 6.03 28.56
CA PRO A 296 4.29 6.54 29.18
C PRO A 296 5.39 6.92 28.18
N THR A 297 5.24 6.57 26.89
CA THR A 297 6.21 6.81 25.82
C THR A 297 5.48 6.92 24.48
N ASP A 298 6.06 7.68 23.55
CA ASP A 298 5.57 7.81 22.18
C ASP A 298 6.27 6.85 21.19
N LEU A 299 7.23 6.05 21.67
CA LEU A 299 7.75 4.90 20.93
C LEU A 299 6.63 3.87 20.77
N ALA A 300 6.19 3.63 19.54
CA ALA A 300 4.90 3.00 19.26
C ALA A 300 5.06 1.69 18.50
N LEU A 301 5.10 0.54 19.20
CA LEU A 301 5.13 -0.77 18.56
C LEU A 301 3.96 -0.99 17.59
N TYR A 302 2.79 -0.42 17.89
CA TYR A 302 1.62 -0.45 17.03
C TYR A 302 1.94 0.05 15.61
N GLY A 303 2.52 1.25 15.48
CA GLY A 303 2.86 1.82 14.18
C GLY A 303 4.22 1.38 13.64
N ALA A 304 5.20 1.18 14.53
CA ALA A 304 6.56 0.81 14.16
C ALA A 304 6.66 -0.58 13.53
N SER A 305 5.80 -1.53 13.93
CA SER A 305 5.83 -2.91 13.39
C SER A 305 5.61 -2.97 11.88
N TYR A 306 5.00 -1.94 11.29
CA TYR A 306 4.79 -1.85 9.84
C TYR A 306 6.08 -1.63 9.04
N VAL A 307 7.19 -1.29 9.68
CA VAL A 307 8.51 -1.23 9.03
C VAL A 307 8.89 -2.53 8.32
N GLY A 308 8.30 -3.66 8.72
CA GLY A 308 8.43 -4.94 8.02
C GLY A 308 8.05 -4.87 6.54
N PHE A 309 7.12 -3.99 6.13
CA PHE A 309 6.83 -3.74 4.72
C PHE A 309 8.03 -3.12 3.99
N PHE A 310 8.66 -2.11 4.58
CA PHE A 310 9.88 -1.53 4.01
C PHE A 310 11.02 -2.56 4.00
N GLY A 311 11.20 -3.31 5.10
CA GLY A 311 12.24 -4.34 5.19
C GLY A 311 12.07 -5.48 4.17
N GLY A 312 10.84 -5.78 3.75
CA GLY A 312 10.56 -6.73 2.67
C GLY A 312 10.71 -6.14 1.27
N ILE A 313 10.37 -4.87 1.09
CA ILE A 313 10.36 -4.21 -0.23
C ILE A 313 11.74 -3.67 -0.61
N VAL A 314 12.44 -2.99 0.31
CA VAL A 314 13.56 -2.11 -0.03
C VAL A 314 14.89 -2.83 0.07
N LYS A 315 15.68 -2.77 -1.00
CA LYS A 315 17.09 -3.17 -1.01
C LYS A 315 17.95 -2.08 -1.65
N HIS A 316 19.14 -1.87 -1.11
CA HIS A 316 20.12 -0.95 -1.70
C HIS A 316 20.74 -1.56 -2.96
N THR A 317 21.09 -0.70 -3.91
CA THR A 317 21.91 -1.09 -5.07
C THR A 317 23.35 -0.60 -4.90
N ASN A 318 24.18 -0.80 -5.92
CA ASN A 318 25.53 -0.22 -6.01
C ASN A 318 25.53 1.29 -6.31
N VAL A 319 24.38 1.89 -6.60
CA VAL A 319 24.25 3.32 -6.90
C VAL A 319 23.41 3.92 -5.79
N GLU A 320 23.98 4.91 -5.08
CA GLU A 320 23.26 5.67 -4.07
C GLU A 320 21.98 6.27 -4.67
N MET A 321 20.93 6.43 -3.86
CA MET A 321 19.61 6.94 -4.28
C MET A 321 18.88 6.12 -5.36
N ILE A 322 19.43 4.98 -5.81
CA ILE A 322 18.69 4.00 -6.62
C ILE A 322 18.41 2.79 -5.75
N LEU A 323 17.13 2.60 -5.42
CA LEU A 323 16.65 1.45 -4.66
C LEU A 323 16.23 0.33 -5.62
N GLN A 324 16.44 -0.91 -5.18
CA GLN A 324 15.77 -2.09 -5.74
C GLN A 324 14.54 -2.34 -4.87
N LEU A 325 13.34 -2.17 -5.45
CA LEU A 325 12.07 -2.35 -4.76
C LEU A 325 11.42 -3.67 -5.20
N ASP A 326 11.25 -4.63 -4.29
CA ASP A 326 10.60 -5.91 -4.56
C ASP A 326 9.09 -5.74 -4.72
N CYS A 327 8.60 -5.91 -5.95
CA CYS A 327 7.20 -5.75 -6.26
C CYS A 327 6.33 -6.96 -5.89
N LEU A 328 6.92 -8.06 -5.39
CA LEU A 328 6.22 -9.25 -4.89
C LEU A 328 6.20 -9.32 -3.35
N ALA A 329 7.04 -8.54 -2.67
CA ALA A 329 7.17 -8.55 -1.22
C ALA A 329 5.86 -8.28 -0.46
N THR A 330 4.91 -7.57 -1.07
CA THR A 330 3.58 -7.28 -0.51
C THR A 330 2.44 -7.47 -1.52
N ASP A 331 2.70 -8.15 -2.65
CA ASP A 331 1.69 -8.51 -3.65
C ASP A 331 0.89 -9.74 -3.20
N PHE A 332 0.18 -9.64 -2.07
CA PHE A 332 -0.45 -10.80 -1.44
C PHE A 332 -1.40 -11.53 -2.39
N PHE A 333 -1.38 -12.86 -2.34
CA PHE A 333 -2.17 -13.75 -3.19
C PHE A 333 -1.87 -13.59 -4.69
N HIS A 334 -0.71 -13.07 -5.10
CA HIS A 334 -0.34 -13.04 -6.52
C HIS A 334 -0.29 -14.46 -7.12
N ASP A 335 -0.66 -14.61 -8.40
CA ASP A 335 -0.44 -15.87 -9.12
C ASP A 335 1.07 -16.09 -9.36
N ARG A 336 1.47 -17.28 -9.84
CA ARG A 336 2.87 -17.59 -10.16
C ARG A 336 3.53 -16.45 -10.94
N ALA A 337 4.61 -15.90 -10.38
CA ALA A 337 5.35 -14.77 -10.88
C ALA A 337 6.86 -15.03 -10.85
N TYR A 338 7.61 -14.36 -11.72
CA TYR A 338 9.07 -14.27 -11.61
C TYR A 338 9.45 -13.11 -10.70
N PRO A 339 10.65 -13.14 -10.07
CA PRO A 339 11.16 -12.00 -9.32
C PRO A 339 11.04 -10.71 -10.14
N THR A 340 10.38 -9.71 -9.56
CA THR A 340 10.04 -8.46 -10.24
C THR A 340 10.45 -7.29 -9.37
N TYR A 341 11.25 -6.38 -9.90
CA TYR A 341 11.83 -5.27 -9.16
C TYR A 341 11.61 -3.94 -9.85
N LEU A 342 11.21 -2.92 -9.09
CA LEU A 342 11.15 -1.53 -9.53
C LEU A 342 12.45 -0.81 -9.18
N TYR A 343 12.98 -0.06 -10.15
CA TYR A 343 14.11 0.85 -9.98
C TYR A 343 13.71 2.24 -10.48
N TYR A 344 14.18 3.29 -9.82
CA TYR A 344 14.05 4.67 -10.27
C TYR A 344 15.42 5.35 -10.22
N ASN A 345 15.79 6.03 -11.30
CA ASN A 345 17.02 6.83 -11.37
C ASN A 345 16.67 8.31 -11.17
N PRO A 346 16.98 8.92 -10.00
CA PRO A 346 16.74 10.33 -9.75
C PRO A 346 17.79 11.25 -10.39
N TYR A 347 18.90 10.70 -10.91
CA TYR A 347 19.97 11.50 -11.48
C TYR A 347 19.61 12.03 -12.88
N ASP A 348 20.31 13.09 -13.29
CA ASP A 348 20.28 13.68 -14.63
C ASP A 348 21.18 12.94 -15.64
N VAL A 349 21.85 11.87 -15.21
CA VAL A 349 22.71 11.00 -16.02
C VAL A 349 22.31 9.54 -15.93
N THR A 350 22.57 8.78 -16.99
CA THR A 350 22.40 7.32 -16.99
C THR A 350 23.31 6.68 -15.93
N LYS A 351 22.78 5.71 -15.18
CA LYS A 351 23.52 4.94 -14.18
C LYS A 351 23.56 3.46 -14.55
N GLU A 352 24.68 2.80 -14.26
CA GLU A 352 24.81 1.35 -14.37
C GLU A 352 24.44 0.69 -13.03
N VAL A 353 23.26 0.07 -13.00
CA VAL A 353 22.70 -0.53 -11.79
C VAL A 353 22.93 -2.03 -11.82
N ARG A 354 23.36 -2.60 -10.68
CA ARG A 354 23.59 -4.03 -10.50
C ARG A 354 22.33 -4.74 -10.00
N ILE A 355 22.10 -5.94 -10.53
CA ILE A 355 21.07 -6.86 -10.11
C ILE A 355 21.66 -8.27 -9.99
N ASP A 356 21.36 -8.95 -8.90
CA ASP A 356 21.67 -10.37 -8.73
C ASP A 356 20.52 -11.22 -9.29
N VAL A 357 20.78 -11.97 -10.36
CA VAL A 357 19.80 -12.87 -11.00
C VAL A 357 19.90 -14.31 -10.51
N GLY A 358 20.80 -14.58 -9.55
CA GLY A 358 21.05 -15.90 -9.00
C GLY A 358 21.94 -16.78 -9.88
N PRO A 359 22.12 -18.06 -9.51
CA PRO A 359 23.10 -18.96 -10.11
C PRO A 359 22.68 -19.55 -11.48
N GLU A 360 21.41 -19.41 -11.85
CA GLU A 360 20.90 -19.87 -13.15
C GLU A 360 21.01 -18.78 -14.21
N VAL A 361 21.02 -19.18 -15.48
CA VAL A 361 21.01 -18.22 -16.60
C VAL A 361 19.59 -17.66 -16.76
N ARG A 362 19.48 -16.33 -16.79
CA ARG A 362 18.22 -15.57 -16.83
C ARG A 362 18.27 -14.48 -17.90
N ASP A 363 17.09 -13.98 -18.24
CA ASP A 363 16.89 -12.79 -19.05
C ASP A 363 16.28 -11.67 -18.18
N LEU A 364 16.67 -10.43 -18.43
CA LEU A 364 16.11 -9.24 -17.81
C LEU A 364 15.10 -8.63 -18.77
N PHE A 365 13.81 -8.82 -18.49
CA PHE A 365 12.71 -8.20 -19.22
C PHE A 365 12.23 -6.97 -18.45
N ASP A 366 12.15 -5.81 -19.09
CA ASP A 366 11.59 -4.59 -18.51
C ASP A 366 10.16 -4.38 -19.00
N ALA A 367 9.21 -4.46 -18.08
CA ALA A 367 7.80 -4.26 -18.40
C ALA A 367 7.53 -2.82 -18.84
N ALA A 368 8.24 -1.83 -18.29
CA ALA A 368 8.00 -0.42 -18.61
C ALA A 368 8.42 -0.04 -20.05
N SER A 369 9.47 -0.67 -20.58
CA SER A 369 9.94 -0.48 -21.97
C SER A 369 9.51 -1.56 -22.96
N ASP A 370 8.71 -2.54 -22.52
CA ASP A 370 8.21 -3.64 -23.34
C ASP A 370 9.29 -4.58 -23.93
N GLY A 371 10.47 -4.68 -23.30
CA GLY A 371 11.63 -5.26 -23.97
C GLY A 371 12.61 -5.96 -23.06
N PHE A 372 13.51 -6.74 -23.66
CA PHE A 372 14.64 -7.31 -22.95
C PHE A 372 15.76 -6.27 -22.83
N LEU A 373 16.14 -5.93 -21.61
CA LEU A 373 17.32 -5.11 -21.34
C LEU A 373 18.61 -5.92 -21.53
N LYS A 374 18.58 -7.20 -21.14
CA LYS A 374 19.72 -8.10 -21.25
C LYS A 374 19.25 -9.54 -21.30
N LYS A 375 19.98 -10.39 -22.02
CA LYS A 375 19.69 -11.82 -22.12
C LYS A 375 20.89 -12.65 -21.70
N ASN A 376 20.65 -13.88 -21.28
CA ASN A 376 21.68 -14.86 -20.92
C ASN A 376 22.65 -14.37 -19.82
N VAL A 377 22.12 -13.72 -18.79
CA VAL A 377 22.89 -13.24 -17.63
C VAL A 377 22.88 -14.25 -16.49
N LYS A 378 23.91 -14.24 -15.63
CA LYS A 378 24.04 -15.13 -14.47
C LYS A 378 24.79 -14.41 -13.35
N GLY A 379 24.45 -14.70 -12.09
CA GLY A 379 25.02 -14.06 -10.91
C GLY A 379 24.70 -12.57 -10.88
N VAL A 380 25.69 -11.75 -10.54
CA VAL A 380 25.54 -10.29 -10.57
C VAL A 380 25.74 -9.78 -11.99
N SER A 381 24.73 -9.10 -12.53
CA SER A 381 24.77 -8.41 -13.83
C SER A 381 24.50 -6.92 -13.62
N SER A 382 24.78 -6.10 -14.64
CA SER A 382 24.37 -4.69 -14.70
C SER A 382 23.50 -4.39 -15.90
N PHE A 383 22.71 -3.32 -15.78
CA PHE A 383 21.92 -2.72 -16.84
C PHE A 383 21.97 -1.18 -16.74
N PRO A 384 21.86 -0.46 -17.87
CA PRO A 384 21.74 0.99 -17.87
C PRO A 384 20.33 1.42 -17.45
N LEU A 385 20.22 2.45 -16.62
CA LEU A 385 18.97 3.11 -16.27
C LEU A 385 19.07 4.60 -16.62
N ALA A 386 18.23 5.08 -17.54
CA ALA A 386 18.29 6.44 -18.07
C ALA A 386 17.91 7.51 -17.01
N PRO A 387 18.30 8.78 -17.20
CA PRO A 387 18.00 9.87 -16.26
C PRO A 387 16.50 10.04 -16.02
N ASP A 388 16.10 10.29 -14.77
CA ASP A 388 14.70 10.55 -14.38
C ASP A 388 13.69 9.52 -14.94
N THR A 389 14.12 8.26 -15.08
CA THR A 389 13.28 7.16 -15.55
C THR A 389 13.22 6.02 -14.54
N ALA A 390 12.26 5.13 -14.73
CA ALA A 390 12.11 3.91 -13.95
C ALA A 390 12.06 2.69 -14.85
N ALA A 391 12.47 1.54 -14.30
CA ALA A 391 12.39 0.23 -14.93
C ALA A 391 11.69 -0.77 -14.00
N VAL A 392 10.86 -1.64 -14.57
CA VAL A 392 10.20 -2.75 -13.86
C VAL A 392 10.78 -4.05 -14.40
N ILE A 393 11.83 -4.53 -13.76
CA ILE A 393 12.65 -5.63 -14.24
C ILE A 393 12.10 -6.95 -13.71
N VAL A 394 11.68 -7.80 -14.63
CA VAL A 394 11.28 -9.19 -14.42
C VAL A 394 12.45 -10.11 -14.77
N VAL A 395 12.89 -10.90 -13.79
CA VAL A 395 13.98 -11.86 -13.93
C VAL A 395 13.45 -13.19 -14.48
N ALA A 396 13.35 -13.30 -15.79
CA ALA A 396 12.73 -14.41 -16.50
C ALA A 396 13.74 -15.52 -16.85
N PRO A 397 13.31 -16.78 -17.04
CA PRO A 397 14.18 -17.84 -17.55
C PRO A 397 14.57 -17.60 -19.01
N THR A 398 15.82 -17.94 -19.37
CA THR A 398 16.30 -17.79 -20.77
C THR A 398 15.52 -18.64 -21.78
N GLY A 399 15.55 -18.19 -23.03
CA GLY A 399 15.00 -18.90 -24.19
C GLY A 399 13.48 -18.89 -24.25
N GLY A 400 12.83 -18.04 -23.46
CA GLY A 400 11.38 -17.88 -23.49
C GLY A 400 10.94 -16.87 -24.55
N THR A 401 9.99 -17.26 -25.40
CA THR A 401 9.34 -16.35 -26.34
C THR A 401 8.26 -15.54 -25.63
N ILE A 402 8.14 -14.25 -25.97
CA ILE A 402 7.04 -13.40 -25.50
C ILE A 402 5.76 -13.82 -26.23
N ILE A 403 4.76 -14.24 -25.46
CA ILE A 403 3.41 -14.56 -25.96
C ILE A 403 2.47 -13.44 -25.53
N HIS A 404 1.74 -12.86 -26.48
CA HIS A 404 0.69 -11.90 -26.20
C HIS A 404 -0.66 -12.61 -26.03
N LYS A 405 -1.31 -12.43 -24.88
CA LYS A 405 -2.64 -12.97 -24.60
C LYS A 405 -3.52 -11.87 -23.99
N ALA A 406 -4.41 -11.33 -24.81
CA ALA A 406 -5.22 -10.16 -24.44
C ALA A 406 -4.33 -9.01 -23.91
N ASN A 407 -4.57 -8.56 -22.68
CA ASN A 407 -3.81 -7.51 -22.00
C ASN A 407 -2.62 -8.07 -21.18
N LYS A 408 -2.08 -9.23 -21.54
CA LYS A 408 -0.97 -9.86 -20.82
C LYS A 408 0.13 -10.29 -21.77
N ARG A 409 1.37 -10.20 -21.30
CA ARG A 409 2.53 -10.83 -21.92
C ARG A 409 3.05 -11.93 -21.03
N LEU A 410 3.38 -13.05 -21.66
CA LEU A 410 3.82 -14.24 -20.96
C LEU A 410 5.16 -14.72 -21.48
N ILE A 411 6.00 -15.17 -20.56
CA ILE A 411 7.21 -15.94 -20.84
C ILE A 411 7.03 -17.29 -20.15
N LYS A 412 7.10 -18.38 -20.93
CA LYS A 412 6.85 -19.76 -20.44
C LYS A 412 5.56 -19.91 -19.62
N GLY A 413 4.50 -19.21 -20.03
CA GLY A 413 3.20 -19.25 -19.37
C GLY A 413 3.13 -18.52 -18.02
N VAL A 414 4.12 -17.69 -17.68
CA VAL A 414 4.10 -16.78 -16.52
C VAL A 414 3.95 -15.36 -17.03
N VAL A 415 3.06 -14.57 -16.40
CA VAL A 415 2.86 -13.16 -16.78
C VAL A 415 4.08 -12.35 -16.40
N VAL A 416 4.63 -11.61 -17.37
CA VAL A 416 5.76 -10.69 -17.18
C VAL A 416 5.37 -9.23 -17.34
N ASP A 417 4.19 -8.95 -17.90
CA ASP A 417 3.67 -7.60 -18.08
C ASP A 417 2.15 -7.65 -18.32
N TYR A 418 1.44 -6.68 -17.75
CA TYR A 418 0.02 -6.42 -17.96
C TYR A 418 -0.10 -5.18 -18.86
N VAL A 419 -0.34 -5.43 -20.15
CA VAL A 419 -0.35 -4.40 -21.18
C VAL A 419 -1.54 -3.46 -21.01
N ASN A 420 -1.27 -2.24 -20.56
CA ASN A 420 -2.23 -1.15 -20.59
C ASN A 420 -2.17 -0.44 -21.95
N SER A 421 -3.34 -0.06 -22.51
CA SER A 421 -3.45 0.49 -23.87
C SER A 421 -2.46 1.65 -24.11
N SER A 422 -1.64 1.51 -25.15
CA SER A 422 -0.47 2.36 -25.47
C SER A 422 -0.77 3.84 -25.66
N SER A 423 -2.02 4.22 -25.97
CA SER A 423 -2.44 5.63 -26.11
C SER A 423 -2.38 6.43 -24.81
N LEU A 424 -2.35 5.77 -23.64
CA LEU A 424 -2.30 6.43 -22.33
C LEU A 424 -0.89 6.53 -21.73
N ARG A 425 0.14 5.88 -22.31
CA ARG A 425 1.51 5.86 -21.74
C ARG A 425 2.18 7.24 -21.74
N LYS A 426 1.88 8.11 -22.72
CA LYS A 426 2.45 9.47 -22.80
C LYS A 426 1.74 10.51 -21.92
N VAL A 427 0.47 10.27 -21.56
CA VAL A 427 -0.34 11.25 -20.81
C VAL A 427 -0.18 11.07 -19.29
N VAL A 428 -0.05 9.82 -18.83
CA VAL A 428 -0.02 9.50 -17.39
C VAL A 428 1.34 9.72 -16.75
N SER A 429 2.44 9.55 -17.49
CA SER A 429 3.80 9.76 -16.98
C SER A 429 4.10 11.20 -16.53
N GLN A 430 3.26 12.15 -16.95
CA GLN A 430 3.35 13.58 -16.63
C GLN A 430 2.30 14.06 -15.60
N SER A 431 1.23 13.30 -15.33
CA SER A 431 0.04 13.84 -14.65
C SER A 431 -0.17 13.43 -13.19
N VAL A 432 0.51 12.39 -12.68
CA VAL A 432 0.51 12.12 -11.24
C VAL A 432 1.46 13.13 -10.59
N ASN A 433 0.91 14.27 -10.20
CA ASN A 433 1.61 15.28 -9.45
C ASN A 433 1.73 14.79 -8.00
N VAL A 434 2.69 13.89 -7.73
CA VAL A 434 3.17 13.62 -6.38
C VAL A 434 3.79 14.94 -5.91
N ARG A 435 2.96 15.81 -5.30
CA ARG A 435 3.33 17.20 -5.02
C ARG A 435 4.70 17.23 -4.31
N GLY A 436 5.55 18.14 -4.77
CA GLY A 436 6.68 18.66 -4.00
C GLY A 436 7.95 17.82 -3.88
N CYS A 437 8.01 16.56 -4.30
CA CYS A 437 9.20 15.70 -4.10
C CYS A 437 10.38 16.06 -5.03
N VAL A 438 10.87 17.30 -5.05
CA VAL A 438 12.04 17.76 -5.86
C VAL A 438 13.34 17.27 -5.25
#